data_AF-A0A8S3CHH4-F1
#
_entry.id   AF-A0A8S3CHH4-F1
#
_cell.length_a   1.000
_cell.length_b   1.000
_cell.length_c   1.000
_cell.angle_alpha   90.00
_cell.angle_beta   90.00
_cell.angle_gamma   90.00
#
_symmetry.space_group_name_H-M   'P 1'
#
loop_
_entity.id
_entity.type
_entity.pdbx_description
1 polymer ?
#
loop_
_entity_poly.entity_id
_entity_poly.type
_entity_poly.pdbx_seq_one_letter_code
_entity_poly.pdbx_strand_id
1 'polypeptide(L)'
;FLPCGILWIYSVIPLVISLFPLNFPLNSSSSLCHLGQIILFIVGATFFAFDIPQRFWPGALDFIGQGHHLFHLCIYFVTLLQMHGVYWDYETHQKIIDQRSKPDLIFCAGSIISLILWDIVIVWYFRRRLGDKDHAH
;
A
#
# COMPACT_ATOMS: atom_id res chain seq x y z
N PHE A 1 -2.47 5.34 8.47
CA PHE A 1 -1.58 5.76 7.36
C PHE A 1 -0.17 5.21 7.52
N LEU A 2 0.55 5.49 8.61
CA LEU A 2 1.92 5.01 8.80
C LEU A 2 2.10 3.49 8.63
N PRO A 3 1.23 2.60 9.17
CA PRO A 3 1.36 1.15 8.94
C PRO A 3 1.15 0.74 7.48
N CYS A 4 0.13 1.29 6.81
CA CYS A 4 -0.16 1.00 5.42
C CYS A 4 0.94 1.48 4.47
N GLY A 5 1.55 2.64 4.75
CA GLY A 5 2.68 3.16 3.99
C GLY A 5 3.92 2.27 4.11
N ILE A 6 4.21 1.76 5.31
CA ILE A 6 5.33 0.83 5.54
C ILE A 6 5.09 -0.49 4.80
N LEU A 7 3.87 -1.04 4.85
CA LEU A 7 3.50 -2.25 4.10
C LEU A 7 3.63 -2.05 2.59
N TRP A 8 3.21 -0.88 2.09
CA TRP A 8 3.37 -0.53 0.69
C TRP A 8 4.85 -0.47 0.29
N ILE A 9 5.69 0.22 1.08
CA ILE A 9 7.14 0.26 0.86
C ILE A 9 7.68 -1.16 0.78
N TYR A 10 7.36 -2.01 1.76
CA TYR A 10 7.79 -3.40 1.79
C TYR A 10 7.40 -4.17 0.51
N SER A 11 6.16 -3.98 0.04
CA SER A 11 5.66 -4.64 -1.17
C SER A 11 6.35 -4.17 -2.47
N VAL A 12 6.90 -2.96 -2.46
CA VAL A 12 7.51 -2.31 -3.64
C VAL A 12 9.05 -2.39 -3.62
N ILE A 13 9.67 -2.76 -2.49
CA ILE A 13 11.13 -3.01 -2.37
C ILE A 13 11.71 -3.84 -3.53
N PRO A 14 11.19 -5.04 -3.87
CA PRO A 14 11.76 -5.84 -4.94
C PRO A 14 11.67 -5.12 -6.29
N LEU A 15 10.56 -4.42 -6.55
CA LEU A 15 10.39 -3.63 -7.77
C LEU A 15 11.38 -2.46 -7.82
N VAL A 16 11.59 -1.75 -6.72
CA VAL A 16 12.55 -0.63 -6.64
C VAL A 16 13.98 -1.13 -6.84
N ILE A 17 14.35 -2.26 -6.23
CA ILE A 17 15.67 -2.89 -6.43
C ILE A 17 15.84 -3.31 -7.89
N SER A 18 14.80 -3.81 -8.55
CA SER A 18 14.85 -4.17 -9.97
C SER A 18 14.80 -2.96 -10.92
N LEU A 19 14.19 -1.84 -10.52
CA LEU A 19 14.08 -0.59 -11.28
C LEU A 19 15.34 0.28 -11.17
N PHE A 20 16.00 0.31 -10.00
CA PHE A 20 17.15 1.17 -9.72
C PHE A 20 18.36 1.00 -10.66
N PRO A 21 18.66 -0.20 -11.19
CA PRO A 21 19.72 -0.37 -12.19
C PRO A 21 19.42 0.29 -13.54
N LEU A 22 18.25 0.92 -13.73
CA LEU A 22 17.75 1.50 -14.99
C LEU A 22 17.70 0.52 -16.19
N ASN A 23 17.98 -0.76 -15.95
CA ASN A 23 17.95 -1.85 -16.92
C ASN A 23 16.57 -2.53 -17.00
N PHE A 24 15.54 -1.95 -16.37
CA PHE A 24 14.23 -2.54 -16.34
C PHE A 24 13.54 -2.38 -17.70
N PRO A 25 13.06 -3.47 -18.33
CA PRO A 25 12.41 -3.39 -19.63
C PRO A 25 11.05 -2.70 -19.48
N LEU A 26 11.03 -1.38 -19.70
CA LEU A 26 9.82 -0.54 -19.74
C LEU A 26 8.85 -0.91 -20.87
N ASN A 27 9.25 -1.81 -21.77
CA ASN A 27 8.44 -2.24 -22.91
C ASN A 27 7.39 -3.30 -22.54
N SER A 28 7.46 -3.90 -21.35
CA SER A 28 6.47 -4.88 -20.90
C SER A 28 5.36 -4.18 -20.14
N SER A 29 4.08 -4.48 -20.41
CA SER A 29 3.02 -3.72 -19.72
C SER A 29 2.86 -4.06 -18.24
N SER A 30 3.47 -5.16 -17.74
CA SER A 30 3.67 -5.37 -16.30
C SER A 30 4.49 -4.22 -15.70
N SER A 31 5.64 -3.91 -16.31
CA SER A 31 6.53 -2.81 -15.91
C SER A 31 5.84 -1.46 -15.90
N LEU A 32 5.00 -1.19 -16.92
CA LEU A 32 4.22 0.04 -17.00
C LEU A 32 3.18 0.14 -15.87
N CYS A 33 2.51 -0.96 -15.54
CA CYS A 33 1.59 -1.01 -14.42
C CYS A 33 2.32 -0.78 -13.09
N HIS A 34 3.47 -1.43 -12.89
CA HIS A 34 4.29 -1.26 -11.69
C HIS A 34 4.87 0.14 -11.53
N LEU A 35 5.28 0.79 -12.62
CA LEU A 35 5.71 2.18 -12.59
C LEU A 35 4.53 3.12 -12.30
N GLY A 36 3.38 2.88 -12.95
CA GLY A 36 2.17 3.68 -12.78
C GLY A 36 1.65 3.66 -11.35
N GLN A 37 1.63 2.51 -10.66
CA GLN A 37 1.25 2.44 -9.25
C GLN A 37 2.20 3.24 -8.35
N ILE A 38 3.51 3.27 -8.64
CA ILE A 38 4.49 3.99 -7.82
C ILE A 38 4.28 5.49 -7.97
N ILE A 39 4.12 5.96 -9.21
CA ILE A 39 3.85 7.36 -9.51
C ILE A 39 2.54 7.80 -8.87
N LEU A 40 1.45 7.05 -9.05
CA LEU A 40 0.15 7.38 -8.47
C LEU A 40 0.17 7.37 -6.94
N PHE A 41 0.93 6.48 -6.31
CA PHE A 41 1.08 6.47 -4.86
C PHE A 41 1.81 7.72 -4.37
N ILE A 42 2.89 8.14 -5.03
CA ILE A 42 3.62 9.38 -4.69
C ILE A 42 2.72 10.61 -4.88
N VAL A 43 1.97 10.65 -5.98
CA VAL A 43 0.99 11.73 -6.26
C VAL A 43 -0.10 11.76 -5.18
N GLY A 44 -0.69 10.62 -4.85
CA GLY A 44 -1.67 10.51 -3.77
C GLY A 44 -1.09 10.99 -2.44
N ALA A 45 0.08 10.47 -2.06
CA ALA A 45 0.77 10.87 -0.83
C ALA A 45 1.04 12.38 -0.78
N THR A 46 1.35 13.01 -1.92
CA THR A 46 1.52 14.46 -2.04
C THR A 46 0.19 15.19 -1.78
N PHE A 47 -0.92 14.74 -2.36
CA PHE A 47 -2.24 15.33 -2.08
C PHE A 47 -2.61 15.23 -0.60
N PHE A 48 -2.30 14.11 0.05
CA PHE A 48 -2.55 13.91 1.48
C PHE A 48 -1.61 14.74 2.38
N ALA A 49 -0.32 14.83 2.04
CA ALA A 49 0.67 15.50 2.88
C ALA A 49 0.61 17.03 2.82
N PHE A 50 0.17 17.59 1.68
CA PHE A 50 0.14 19.04 1.45
C PHE A 50 -1.27 19.63 1.42
N ASP A 51 -2.31 18.83 1.73
CA ASP A 51 -3.73 19.22 1.70
C ASP A 51 -4.14 19.92 0.39
N ILE A 52 -3.63 19.40 -0.73
CA ILE A 52 -3.94 19.91 -2.07
C ILE A 52 -5.25 19.23 -2.52
N PRO A 53 -6.30 19.97 -2.91
CA PRO A 53 -6.32 21.38 -3.37
C PRO A 53 -6.89 22.39 -2.37
N GLN A 54 -7.27 21.98 -1.16
CA GLN A 54 -7.86 22.87 -0.14
C GLN A 54 -6.96 24.07 0.19
N ARG A 55 -5.63 23.91 0.07
CA ARG A 55 -4.66 25.00 0.18
C ARG A 55 -4.82 26.11 -0.87
N PHE A 56 -5.33 25.80 -2.06
CA PHE A 56 -5.49 26.75 -3.17
C PHE A 56 -6.89 27.36 -3.26
N TRP A 57 -7.92 26.65 -2.78
CA TRP A 57 -9.31 27.14 -2.74
C TRP A 57 -9.99 26.85 -1.39
N PRO A 58 -9.70 27.64 -0.35
CA PRO A 58 -10.36 27.49 0.94
C PRO A 58 -11.87 27.74 0.81
N GLY A 59 -12.69 26.75 1.22
CA GLY A 59 -14.15 26.83 1.24
C GLY A 59 -14.89 26.37 -0.03
N ALA A 60 -14.21 26.15 -1.16
CA ALA A 60 -14.86 25.67 -2.39
C ALA A 60 -14.93 24.13 -2.51
N LEU A 61 -14.07 23.41 -1.78
CA LEU A 61 -13.87 21.96 -1.89
C LEU A 61 -14.14 21.21 -0.58
N ASP A 62 -14.99 21.75 0.30
CA ASP A 62 -15.25 21.15 1.61
C ASP A 62 -16.01 19.82 1.56
N PHE A 63 -16.82 19.59 0.51
CA PHE A 63 -17.58 18.34 0.32
C PHE A 63 -16.97 17.38 -0.72
N ILE A 64 -16.51 17.90 -1.86
CA ILE A 64 -15.95 17.13 -2.98
C ILE A 64 -14.58 17.72 -3.30
N GLY A 65 -13.52 16.90 -3.25
CA GLY A 65 -12.16 17.34 -3.57
C GLY A 65 -11.27 17.68 -2.37
N GLN A 66 -11.62 17.26 -1.14
CA GLN A 66 -10.65 17.25 -0.05
C GLN A 66 -9.43 16.39 -0.42
N GLY A 67 -8.23 16.79 0.02
CA GLY A 67 -6.99 16.05 -0.25
C GLY A 67 -7.07 14.59 0.18
N HIS A 68 -7.83 14.30 1.24
CA HIS A 68 -8.12 12.94 1.69
C HIS A 68 -8.97 12.11 0.71
N HIS A 69 -10.00 12.69 0.10
CA HIS A 69 -10.83 12.01 -0.90
C HIS A 69 -10.03 11.73 -2.17
N LEU A 70 -9.21 12.70 -2.60
CA LEU A 70 -8.33 12.54 -3.74
C LEU A 70 -7.24 11.49 -3.48
N PHE A 71 -6.70 11.46 -2.25
CA PHE A 71 -5.80 10.39 -1.81
C PHE A 71 -6.44 9.01 -1.95
N HIS A 72 -7.66 8.81 -1.42
CA HIS A 72 -8.35 7.52 -1.53
C HIS A 72 -8.60 7.12 -2.98
N LEU A 73 -8.96 8.08 -3.83
CA LEU A 73 -9.11 7.83 -5.26
C LEU A 73 -7.79 7.42 -5.92
N CYS A 74 -6.68 8.08 -5.59
CA CYS A 74 -5.35 7.67 -6.04
C CYS A 74 -5.02 6.25 -5.57
N ILE A 75 -5.26 5.92 -4.30
CA ILE A 75 -5.00 4.57 -3.75
C ILE A 75 -5.85 3.49 -4.43
N TYR A 76 -7.10 3.80 -4.78
CA TYR A 76 -7.92 2.89 -5.57
C TYR A 76 -7.27 2.56 -6.93
N PHE A 77 -6.80 3.57 -7.67
CA PHE A 77 -6.10 3.35 -8.93
C PHE A 77 -4.74 2.67 -8.77
N VAL A 78 -3.98 2.99 -7.70
CA VAL A 78 -2.75 2.28 -7.34
C VAL A 78 -3.03 0.78 -7.20
N THR A 79 -4.09 0.42 -6.49
CA THR A 79 -4.46 -0.97 -6.26
C THR A 79 -4.84 -1.68 -7.56
N LEU A 80 -5.56 -1.00 -8.46
CA LEU A 80 -5.89 -1.55 -9.78
C LEU A 80 -4.64 -1.83 -10.62
N LEU A 81 -3.72 -0.85 -10.70
CA LEU A 81 -2.46 -1.04 -11.43
C LEU A 81 -1.57 -2.09 -10.78
N GLN A 82 -1.55 -2.15 -9.45
CA GLN A 82 -0.83 -3.17 -8.70
C GLN A 82 -1.34 -4.57 -9.05
N MET A 83 -2.65 -4.79 -9.01
CA MET A 83 -3.27 -6.07 -9.35
C MET A 83 -3.03 -6.45 -10.81
N HIS A 84 -3.12 -5.49 -11.73
CA HIS A 84 -2.90 -5.74 -13.14
C HIS A 84 -1.42 -6.07 -13.43
N GLY A 85 -0.47 -5.37 -12.80
CA GLY A 85 0.96 -5.71 -12.90
C GLY A 85 1.26 -7.11 -12.38
N VAL A 86 0.74 -7.46 -11.21
CA VAL A 86 0.88 -8.81 -10.63
C VAL A 86 0.27 -9.88 -11.52
N TYR A 87 -0.89 -9.63 -12.13
CA TYR A 87 -1.51 -10.55 -13.09
C TYR A 87 -0.59 -10.85 -14.28
N TRP A 88 0.05 -9.81 -14.83
CA TRP A 88 0.98 -9.96 -15.96
C TRP A 88 2.26 -10.68 -15.57
N ASP A 89 2.80 -10.38 -14.37
CA ASP A 89 3.94 -11.11 -13.82
C ASP A 89 3.61 -12.58 -13.59
N TYR A 90 2.40 -12.87 -13.11
CA TYR A 90 1.93 -14.24 -12.93
C TYR A 90 1.84 -14.98 -14.27
N GLU A 91 1.18 -14.42 -15.28
CA GLU A 91 1.09 -15.02 -16.62
C GLU A 91 2.47 -15.28 -17.22
N THR A 92 3.40 -14.33 -17.08
CA THR A 92 4.75 -14.43 -17.63
C THR A 92 5.58 -15.51 -16.92
N HIS A 93 5.41 -15.67 -15.60
CA HIS A 93 6.20 -16.57 -14.77
C HIS A 93 5.42 -17.80 -14.29
N GLN A 94 4.25 -18.08 -14.87
CA GLN A 94 3.33 -19.11 -14.39
C GLN A 94 4.02 -20.46 -14.20
N LYS A 95 4.84 -20.86 -15.17
CA LYS A 95 5.58 -22.14 -15.13
C LYS A 95 6.54 -22.26 -13.95
N ILE A 96 7.14 -21.14 -13.52
CA ILE A 96 8.06 -21.10 -12.36
C ILE A 96 7.25 -21.12 -11.06
N ILE A 97 6.11 -20.43 -11.05
CA ILE A 97 5.22 -20.35 -9.89
C ILE A 97 4.56 -21.70 -9.61
N ASP A 98 4.10 -22.39 -10.66
CA ASP A 98 3.47 -23.71 -10.55
C ASP A 98 4.42 -24.80 -10.03
N GLN A 99 5.74 -24.60 -10.18
CA GLN A 99 6.77 -25.48 -9.64
C GLN A 99 7.04 -25.25 -8.14
N ARG A 100 6.60 -24.12 -7.57
CA ARG A 100 6.74 -23.87 -6.13
C ARG A 100 5.67 -24.64 -5.35
N SER A 101 6.03 -25.03 -4.14
CA SER A 101 5.09 -25.62 -3.19
C SER A 101 3.89 -24.69 -3.01
N LYS A 102 2.68 -25.21 -3.27
CA LYS A 102 1.45 -24.45 -3.03
C LYS A 102 1.38 -24.09 -1.54
N PRO A 103 1.07 -22.83 -1.19
CA PRO A 103 0.96 -22.46 0.21
C PRO A 103 -0.14 -23.30 0.86
N ASP A 104 0.18 -23.94 1.98
CA ASP A 104 -0.78 -24.75 2.72
C ASP A 104 -1.86 -23.84 3.32
N LEU A 105 -3.13 -24.21 3.15
CA LEU A 105 -4.28 -23.44 3.64
C LEU A 105 -4.18 -23.21 5.15
N ILE A 106 -3.68 -24.21 5.90
CA ILE A 106 -3.50 -24.12 7.35
C ILE A 106 -2.43 -23.08 7.68
N PHE A 107 -1.34 -23.05 6.92
CA PHE A 107 -0.28 -22.06 7.11
C PHE A 107 -0.77 -20.63 6.82
N CYS A 108 -1.53 -20.44 5.74
CA CYS A 108 -2.16 -19.15 5.42
C CYS A 108 -3.18 -18.72 6.48
N ALA A 109 -4.07 -19.62 6.90
CA ALA A 109 -5.05 -19.32 7.93
C ALA A 109 -4.38 -19.01 9.27
N GLY A 110 -3.37 -19.79 9.66
CA GLY A 110 -2.59 -19.59 10.87
C GLY A 110 -1.86 -18.25 10.89
N SER A 111 -1.26 -17.84 9.77
CA SER A 111 -0.56 -16.55 9.69
C SER A 111 -1.52 -15.36 9.78
N ILE A 112 -2.70 -15.43 9.16
CA ILE A 112 -3.74 -14.41 9.27
C ILE A 112 -4.25 -14.29 10.71
N ILE A 113 -4.56 -15.42 11.36
CA ILE A 113 -5.02 -15.43 12.76
C ILE A 113 -3.93 -14.85 13.67
N SER A 114 -2.68 -15.25 13.48
CA SER A 114 -1.55 -14.72 14.24
C SER A 114 -1.41 -13.20 14.08
N LEU A 115 -1.53 -12.67 12.86
CA LEU A 115 -1.49 -11.23 12.60
C LEU A 115 -2.60 -10.48 13.34
N ILE A 116 -3.84 -10.99 13.28
CA ILE A 116 -4.98 -10.38 13.98
C ILE A 116 -4.75 -10.36 15.49
N LEU A 117 -4.24 -11.47 16.06
CA LEU A 117 -3.92 -11.54 17.49
C LEU A 117 -2.83 -10.53 17.87
N TRP A 118 -1.78 -10.39 17.05
CA TRP A 118 -0.73 -9.39 17.28
C TRP A 118 -1.28 -7.96 17.25
N ASP A 119 -2.13 -7.64 16.29
CA ASP A 119 -2.76 -6.31 16.20
C ASP A 119 -3.63 -6.01 17.43
N ILE A 120 -4.41 -6.99 17.90
CA ILE A 120 -5.22 -6.86 19.13
C ILE A 120 -4.33 -6.58 20.34
N VAL A 121 -3.22 -7.32 20.49
CA VAL A 121 -2.27 -7.14 21.60
C VAL A 121 -1.65 -5.74 21.57
N ILE A 122 -1.22 -5.27 20.40
CA ILE A 122 -0.64 -3.94 20.22
C ILE A 122 -1.64 -2.86 20.60
N VAL A 123 -2.87 -2.94 20.09
CA VAL A 123 -3.95 -1.98 20.39
C VAL A 123 -4.27 -1.97 21.88
N TRP A 124 -4.39 -3.14 22.50
CA TRP A 124 -4.64 -3.27 23.93
C TRP A 124 -3.53 -2.65 24.78
N TYR A 125 -2.27 -2.91 24.43
CA TYR A 125 -1.10 -2.36 25.12
C TYR A 125 -1.07 -0.84 25.04
N PHE A 126 -1.24 -0.26 23.84
CA PHE A 126 -1.27 1.18 23.67
C PHE A 126 -2.45 1.83 24.39
N ARG A 127 -3.63 1.20 24.35
CA ARG A 127 -4.82 1.71 25.05
C ARG A 127 -4.61 1.74 26.57
N ARG A 128 -4.03 0.69 27.16
CA ARG A 128 -3.69 0.69 28.59
C ARG A 128 -2.67 1.77 28.93
N ARG A 129 -1.58 1.87 28.14
CA ARG A 129 -0.51 2.84 28.40
C ARG A 129 -0.97 4.30 28.28
N LEU A 130 -1.93 4.59 27.41
CA LEU A 130 -2.52 5.94 27.29
C LEU A 130 -3.52 6.21 28.42
N GLY A 131 -4.37 5.23 28.77
CA GLY A 131 -5.29 5.37 29.91
C GLY A 131 -4.58 5.58 31.25
N ASP A 132 -3.46 4.91 31.48
CA ASP A 132 -2.64 5.10 32.70
C ASP A 132 -2.01 6.51 32.78
N LYS A 133 -1.78 7.17 31.63
CA LYS A 133 -1.25 8.55 31.60
C LYS A 133 -2.32 9.61 31.87
N ASP A 134 -3.55 9.37 31.42
CA ASP A 134 -4.67 10.29 31.65
C ASP A 134 -5.15 10.27 33.12
N HIS A 135 -4.86 9.21 33.88
CA HIS A 135 -5.14 9.11 35.32
C HIS A 135 -4.01 9.63 36.22
N ALA A 136 -2.85 9.98 35.66
CA ALA A 136 -1.70 10.51 36.38
C ALA A 136 -1.60 12.05 36.35
N HIS A 137 -2.54 12.72 35.68
CA HIS A 137 -2.73 14.17 35.64
C HIS A 137 -4.02 14.56 36.37
#